data_AF-A0A939NEH5-F1
#
_entry.id   AF-A0A939NEH5-F1
#
_cell.length_a   1.000
_cell.length_b   1.000
_cell.length_c   1.000
_cell.angle_alpha   90.00
_cell.angle_beta   90.00
_cell.angle_gamma   90.00
#
_symmetry.space_group_name_H-M   'P 1'
#
loop_
_entity.id
_entity.type
_entity.pdbx_description
1 polymer ?
#
loop_
_entity_poly.entity_id
_entity_poly.type
_entity_poly.pdbx_seq_one_letter_code
_entity_poly.pdbx_strand_id
1 'polypeptide(L)'
;MIHYSDFECPYCGQGFPELLDFVDSSGGNFVFKHTLGHGQRSLYLSTLTECAYEQKGNYGFLKLRNSFSILNEVADLARLLLN
;
A
#
# COMPACT_ATOMS: atom_id res chain seq x y z
N MET A 1 -5.82 -6.29 -14.58
CA MET A 1 -5.72 -4.84 -14.33
C MET A 1 -4.32 -4.51 -13.82
N ILE A 2 -3.76 -3.35 -14.18
CA ILE A 2 -2.54 -2.84 -13.55
C ILE A 2 -2.97 -1.68 -12.64
N HIS A 3 -2.63 -1.75 -11.36
CA HIS A 3 -2.94 -0.72 -10.37
C HIS A 3 -1.65 0.01 -10.00
N TYR A 4 -1.56 1.28 -10.41
CA TYR A 4 -0.46 2.16 -10.07
C TYR A 4 -0.77 2.90 -8.78
N SER A 5 0.12 2.80 -7.79
CA SER A 5 -0.13 3.37 -6.46
C SER A 5 1.15 3.66 -5.70
N ASP A 6 1.04 4.61 -4.77
CA ASP A 6 2.08 5.10 -3.87
C ASP A 6 1.53 5.05 -2.44
N PHE A 7 2.33 4.57 -1.48
CA PHE A 7 1.89 4.40 -0.09
C PHE A 7 1.76 5.71 0.70
N GLU A 8 2.33 6.79 0.19
CA GLU A 8 2.22 8.12 0.78
C GLU A 8 1.18 8.99 0.06
N CYS A 9 0.53 8.48 -0.99
CA CYS A 9 -0.55 9.16 -1.67
C CYS A 9 -1.83 9.16 -0.80
N PRO A 10 -2.40 10.32 -0.45
CA PRO A 10 -3.53 10.41 0.49
C PRO A 10 -4.83 9.77 -0.01
N TYR A 11 -4.94 9.50 -1.31
CA TYR A 11 -6.14 8.94 -1.94
C TYR A 11 -5.96 7.49 -2.41
N CYS A 12 -4.72 7.08 -2.72
CA CYS A 12 -4.47 5.84 -3.45
C CYS A 12 -4.77 4.57 -2.61
N GLY A 13 -4.73 4.68 -1.28
CA GLY A 13 -5.07 3.58 -0.37
C GLY A 13 -6.56 3.41 -0.09
N GLN A 14 -7.39 4.45 -0.33
CA GLN A 14 -8.78 4.49 0.13
C GLN A 14 -9.66 3.45 -0.60
N GLY A 15 -9.53 3.35 -1.92
CA GLY A 15 -10.34 2.45 -2.76
C GLY A 15 -9.75 1.05 -2.98
N PHE A 16 -8.72 0.68 -2.20
CA PHE A 16 -8.02 -0.59 -2.41
C PHE A 16 -8.85 -1.83 -2.00
N PRO A 17 -9.63 -1.81 -0.90
CA PRO A 17 -10.53 -2.93 -0.58
C PRO A 17 -11.53 -3.22 -1.70
N GLU A 18 -12.17 -2.17 -2.24
CA GLU A 18 -13.14 -2.28 -3.32
C GLU A 18 -12.50 -2.78 -4.62
N LEU A 19 -11.23 -2.41 -4.87
CA LEU A 19 -10.45 -2.96 -5.96
C LEU A 19 -10.24 -4.47 -5.80
N LEU A 20 -9.92 -4.95 -4.59
CA LEU A 20 -9.76 -6.39 -4.35
C LEU A 20 -11.09 -7.13 -4.55
N ASP A 21 -12.19 -6.59 -4.02
CA ASP A 21 -13.53 -7.16 -4.21
C ASP A 21 -13.92 -7.22 -5.70
N PHE A 22 -13.57 -6.20 -6.48
CA PHE A 22 -13.78 -6.20 -7.93
C PHE A 22 -12.93 -7.27 -8.65
N VAL A 23 -11.66 -7.44 -8.26
CA VAL A 23 -10.79 -8.47 -8.84
C VAL A 23 -11.34 -9.87 -8.53
N ASP A 24 -11.73 -10.11 -7.27
CA ASP A 24 -12.28 -11.39 -6.83
C ASP A 24 -13.60 -11.72 -7.52
N SER A 25 -14.52 -10.75 -7.60
CA SER A 25 -15.83 -10.93 -8.26
C SER A 25 -15.75 -11.06 -9.78
N SER A 26 -14.74 -10.47 -10.41
CA SER A 26 -14.55 -10.55 -11.87
C SER A 26 -13.82 -11.82 -12.32
N GLY A 27 -13.22 -12.59 -11.40
CA GLY A 27 -12.29 -13.67 -11.74
C GLY A 27 -11.02 -13.17 -12.45
N GLY A 28 -10.75 -11.86 -12.34
CA GLY A 28 -9.62 -11.22 -12.97
C GLY A 28 -8.33 -11.35 -12.16
N ASN A 29 -7.24 -10.84 -12.71
CA ASN A 29 -5.98 -10.66 -11.99
C ASN A 29 -5.63 -9.17 -11.91
N PHE A 30 -4.94 -8.79 -10.83
CA PHE A 30 -4.33 -7.47 -10.74
C PHE A 30 -2.81 -7.55 -10.54
N VAL A 31 -2.13 -6.51 -10.99
CA VAL A 31 -0.70 -6.31 -10.76
C VAL A 31 -0.54 -4.95 -10.09
N PHE A 32 0.07 -4.92 -8.91
CA PHE A 32 0.44 -3.69 -8.23
C PHE A 32 1.72 -3.13 -8.85
N LYS A 33 1.75 -1.81 -9.13
CA LYS A 33 2.95 -1.11 -9.60
C LYS A 33 3.18 0.13 -8.76
N HIS A 34 4.37 0.19 -8.16
CA HIS A 34 4.79 1.34 -7.36
C HIS A 34 4.95 2.58 -8.25
N THR A 35 4.28 3.66 -7.85
CA THR A 35 4.63 5.01 -8.28
C THR A 35 5.36 5.69 -7.12
N LEU A 36 6.44 6.42 -7.42
CA LEU A 36 7.36 6.98 -6.42
C LEU A 36 7.20 8.50 -6.36
N GLY A 37 5.96 8.97 -6.23
CA GLY A 37 5.60 10.38 -6.38
C GLY A 37 5.83 11.23 -5.13
N HIS A 38 5.92 10.63 -3.94
CA HIS A 38 5.96 11.36 -2.66
C HIS A 38 7.30 11.21 -1.92
N GLY A 39 8.39 11.12 -2.68
CA GLY A 39 9.75 11.22 -2.16
C GLY A 39 10.27 9.93 -1.52
N GLN A 40 11.23 10.08 -0.59
CA GLN A 40 12.05 8.98 -0.12
C GLN A 40 11.27 7.93 0.68
N ARG A 41 10.22 8.35 1.40
CA ARG A 41 9.37 7.43 2.16
C ARG A 41 8.57 6.50 1.24
N SER A 42 8.07 6.99 0.10
CA SER A 42 7.44 6.15 -0.93
C SER A 42 8.38 5.05 -1.42
N LEU A 43 9.64 5.38 -1.67
CA LEU A 43 10.66 4.40 -2.07
C LEU A 43 10.87 3.35 -0.97
N TYR A 44 11.06 3.77 0.28
CA TYR A 44 11.27 2.84 1.38
C TYR A 44 10.08 1.89 1.58
N LEU A 45 8.86 2.41 1.58
CA LEU A 45 7.65 1.61 1.75
C LEU A 45 7.44 0.66 0.56
N SER A 46 7.76 1.09 -0.66
CA SER A 46 7.73 0.25 -1.87
C SER A 46 8.72 -0.91 -1.77
N THR A 47 9.98 -0.63 -1.42
CA THR A 47 11.00 -1.66 -1.20
C THR A 47 10.59 -2.63 -0.09
N LEU A 48 10.05 -2.12 1.02
CA LEU A 48 9.56 -2.94 2.13
C LEU A 48 8.48 -3.93 1.69
N THR A 49 7.54 -3.51 0.85
CA THR A 49 6.49 -4.41 0.33
C THR A 49 6.99 -5.42 -0.69
N GLU A 50 7.97 -5.07 -1.52
CA GLU A 50 8.63 -6.02 -2.41
C GLU A 50 9.40 -7.08 -1.62
N CYS A 51 10.13 -6.69 -0.56
CA CYS A 51 10.77 -7.65 0.34
C CYS A 51 9.77 -8.56 1.05
N ALA A 52 8.61 -8.04 1.46
CA ALA A 52 7.55 -8.86 2.05
C ALA A 52 6.95 -9.84 1.04
N TYR A 53 6.84 -9.43 -0.22
CA TYR A 53 6.45 -10.30 -1.33
C TYR A 53 7.50 -11.40 -1.57
N GLU A 54 8.79 -11.06 -1.64
CA GLU A 54 9.87 -12.06 -1.79
C GLU A 54 9.84 -13.11 -0.68
N GLN A 55 9.53 -12.71 0.56
CA GLN A 55 9.50 -13.63 1.70
C GLN A 55 8.22 -14.49 1.79
N LYS A 56 7.05 -13.94 1.41
CA LYS A 56 5.74 -14.58 1.69
C LYS A 56 4.71 -14.45 0.56
N GLY A 57 5.15 -14.11 -0.64
CA GLY A 57 4.30 -13.90 -1.82
C GLY A 57 3.20 -12.86 -1.58
N ASN A 58 2.06 -13.04 -2.26
CA ASN A 58 0.90 -12.14 -2.18
C ASN A 58 0.44 -11.87 -0.74
N TYR A 59 0.50 -12.88 0.14
CA TYR A 59 0.14 -12.71 1.55
C TYR A 59 1.03 -11.69 2.26
N GLY A 60 2.35 -11.79 2.06
CA GLY A 60 3.31 -10.85 2.64
C GLY A 60 3.08 -9.43 2.17
N PHE A 61 2.92 -9.27 0.86
CA PHE A 61 2.61 -7.99 0.22
C PHE A 61 1.34 -7.36 0.81
N LEU A 62 0.21 -8.07 0.73
CA LEU A 62 -1.10 -7.54 1.15
C LEU A 62 -1.15 -7.22 2.64
N LYS A 63 -0.55 -8.07 3.48
CA LYS A 63 -0.50 -7.87 4.93
C LYS A 63 0.28 -6.61 5.29
N LEU A 64 1.45 -6.41 4.69
CA LEU A 64 2.28 -5.23 4.97
C LEU A 64 1.62 -3.96 4.40
N ARG A 65 1.10 -4.01 3.17
CA ARG A 65 0.37 -2.90 2.53
C ARG A 65 -0.75 -2.36 3.42
N ASN A 66 -1.58 -3.27 3.94
CA ASN A 66 -2.71 -2.93 4.80
C ASN A 66 -2.27 -2.27 6.12
N SER A 67 -1.06 -2.60 6.62
CA SER A 67 -0.55 -1.99 7.85
C SER A 67 -0.15 -0.53 7.70
N PHE A 68 0.19 -0.07 6.49
CA PHE A 68 0.61 1.32 6.26
C PHE A 68 -0.53 2.33 6.46
N SER A 69 -1.78 1.93 6.21
CA SER A 69 -2.96 2.75 6.53
C SER A 69 -3.01 3.09 8.03
N ILE A 70 -2.71 2.11 8.87
CA ILE A 70 -2.71 2.26 10.33
C ILE A 70 -1.46 3.02 10.79
N LEU A 71 -0.30 2.75 10.19
CA LEU A 71 0.95 3.43 10.56
C LEU A 71 0.97 4.90 10.18
N ASN A 72 0.31 5.30 9.09
CA ASN A 72 0.16 6.71 8.75
C ASN A 72 -0.76 7.42 9.74
N GLU A 73 -1.88 6.81 10.16
CA GLU A 73 -2.71 7.36 11.23
C GLU A 73 -1.94 7.51 12.55
N VAL A 74 -1.17 6.51 12.97
CA VAL A 74 -0.37 6.57 14.22
C VAL A 74 0.79 7.57 14.09
N ALA A 75 1.46 7.65 12.93
CA ALA A 75 2.52 8.62 12.69
C ALA A 75 1.97 10.06 12.61
N ASP A 76 0.80 10.26 12.02
CA ASP A 76 0.14 11.56 11.94
C ASP A 76 -0.45 11.97 13.29
N LEU A 77 -1.01 11.04 14.07
CA LEU A 77 -1.34 11.26 15.49
C LEU A 77 -0.10 11.63 16.31
N ALA A 78 1.01 10.91 16.14
CA ALA A 78 2.25 11.23 16.83
C ALA A 78 2.78 12.62 16.44
N ARG A 79 2.68 13.02 15.17
CA ARG A 79 3.02 14.39 14.72
C ARG A 79 2.08 15.46 15.27
N LEU A 80 0.79 15.15 15.44
CA LEU A 80 -0.21 16.05 16.03
C LEU A 80 -0.07 16.19 17.54
N LEU A 81 0.43 15.16 18.22
CA LEU A 81 0.61 15.14 19.67
C LEU A 81 1.99 15.64 20.12
N LEU A 82 2.96 15.68 19.22
CA LEU A 82 4.33 16.16 19.47
C LEU A 82 4.58 17.60 18.99
N ASN A 83 3.54 18.29 18.52
CA ASN A 83 3.53 19.72 18.19
C ASN A 83 2.57 20.49 19.08
#